data_AF-A0AAJ5C5P6-F1
#
_entry.id   AF-A0AAJ5C5P6-F1
#
_cell.length_a   1.000
_cell.length_b   1.000
_cell.length_c   1.000
_cell.angle_alpha   90.00
_cell.angle_beta   90.00
_cell.angle_gamma   90.00
#
_symmetry.space_group_name_H-M   'P 1'
#
loop_
_entity.id
_entity.type
_entity.pdbx_description
1 polymer ?
#
loop_
_entity_poly.entity_id
_entity_poly.type
_entity_poly.pdbx_seq_one_letter_code
_entity_poly.pdbx_strand_id
1 'polypeptide(L)'
;MSKVLVYTWPFALLLVFRILLLAPVQAQFFQQFFGGNGGGSMFHQREQEPPPSGDASWFEARVDAAQCTQYLCPRTLSCVAKPSHCPCPFPQQIGCSYKDTSSSAQEQAKRARGSFDGVNAELDLGGTFCVSAESCDEVDQILHSKA
;
A
#
# COMPACT_ATOMS: atom_id res chain seq x y z
N MET A 1 -61.08 42.39 4.25
CA MET A 1 -59.77 42.19 4.93
C MET A 1 -59.23 40.76 4.82
N SER A 2 -60.05 39.71 4.66
CA SER A 2 -59.58 38.31 4.68
C SER A 2 -58.86 37.78 3.42
N LYS A 3 -58.95 38.44 2.25
CA LYS A 3 -58.33 37.96 1.01
C LYS A 3 -56.82 38.24 0.93
N VAL A 4 -56.32 39.22 1.69
CA VAL A 4 -54.89 39.58 1.73
C VAL A 4 -54.09 38.52 2.48
N LEU A 5 -54.67 37.93 3.53
CA LEU A 5 -54.03 36.92 4.37
C LEU A 5 -53.77 35.58 3.63
N VAL A 6 -54.62 35.26 2.64
CA VAL A 6 -54.54 34.00 1.88
C VAL A 6 -53.41 34.04 0.85
N TYR A 7 -53.07 35.22 0.34
CA TYR A 7 -52.03 35.38 -0.69
C TYR A 7 -50.63 35.64 -0.11
N THR A 8 -50.55 36.13 1.13
CA THR A 8 -49.27 36.33 1.84
C THR A 8 -48.61 35.02 2.23
N TRP A 9 -49.40 33.97 2.49
CA TRP A 9 -48.89 32.66 2.91
C TRP A 9 -48.12 31.90 1.81
N PRO A 10 -48.63 31.77 0.56
CA PRO A 10 -47.85 31.15 -0.52
C PRO A 10 -46.65 32.00 -0.94
N PHE A 11 -46.73 33.34 -0.84
CA PHE A 11 -45.59 34.22 -1.11
C PHE A 11 -44.49 34.07 -0.05
N ALA A 12 -44.84 33.96 1.22
CA ALA A 12 -43.88 33.68 2.30
C ALA A 12 -43.22 32.31 2.14
N LEU A 13 -44.00 31.28 1.76
CA LEU A 13 -43.48 29.93 1.49
C LEU A 13 -42.51 29.92 0.30
N LEU A 14 -42.84 30.63 -0.78
CA LEU A 14 -41.96 30.78 -1.93
C LEU A 14 -40.67 31.54 -1.58
N LEU A 15 -40.76 32.58 -0.73
CA LEU A 15 -39.59 33.31 -0.25
C LEU A 15 -38.67 32.44 0.61
N VAL A 16 -39.23 31.67 1.54
CA VAL A 16 -38.45 30.73 2.38
C VAL A 16 -37.80 29.63 1.53
N PHE A 17 -38.51 29.10 0.54
CA PHE A 17 -37.96 28.10 -0.38
C PHE A 17 -36.78 28.64 -1.20
N ARG A 18 -36.85 29.89 -1.66
CA ARG A 18 -35.72 30.55 -2.31
C ARG A 18 -34.54 30.73 -1.37
N ILE A 19 -34.77 31.14 -0.12
CA ILE A 19 -33.69 31.30 0.87
C ILE A 19 -33.00 29.96 1.17
N LEU A 20 -33.74 28.86 1.24
CA LEU A 20 -33.19 27.52 1.47
C LEU A 20 -32.28 27.04 0.32
N LEU A 21 -32.58 27.45 -0.92
CA LEU A 21 -31.78 27.14 -2.11
C LEU A 21 -30.49 27.96 -2.22
N LEU A 22 -30.35 29.05 -1.46
CA LEU A 22 -29.12 29.86 -1.40
C LEU A 22 -28.15 29.43 -0.30
N ALA A 23 -28.44 28.34 0.43
CA ALA A 23 -27.52 27.83 1.46
C ALA A 23 -26.20 27.37 0.80
N PRO A 24 -25.06 27.99 1.13
CA PRO A 24 -23.77 27.51 0.64
C PRO A 24 -23.51 26.14 1.26
N VAL A 25 -23.38 25.10 0.43
CA VAL A 25 -22.81 23.82 0.86
C VAL A 25 -21.37 24.09 1.28
N GLN A 26 -21.11 24.09 2.58
CA GLN A 26 -19.76 24.27 3.11
C GLN A 26 -18.93 23.04 2.76
N ALA A 27 -18.23 23.07 1.62
CA ALA A 27 -17.20 22.09 1.24
C ALA A 27 -15.95 22.12 2.15
N GLN A 28 -16.01 22.86 3.27
CA GLN A 28 -14.92 23.01 4.23
C GLN A 28 -14.61 21.70 4.97
N PHE A 29 -15.57 20.78 5.10
CA PHE A 29 -15.33 19.45 5.67
C PHE A 29 -14.42 18.59 4.76
N PHE A 30 -14.62 18.65 3.45
CA PHE A 30 -13.77 17.93 2.48
C PHE A 30 -12.35 18.52 2.47
N GLN A 31 -12.21 19.84 2.56
CA GLN A 31 -10.89 20.49 2.69
C GLN A 31 -10.17 20.11 3.99
N GLN A 32 -10.88 19.94 5.10
CA GLN A 32 -10.26 19.51 6.36
C GLN A 32 -9.91 18.01 6.36
N PHE A 33 -10.63 17.20 5.57
CA PHE A 33 -10.37 15.77 5.42
C PHE A 33 -9.26 15.46 4.41
N PHE A 34 -9.14 16.24 3.33
CA PHE A 34 -8.17 16.00 2.23
C PHE A 34 -7.04 17.02 2.14
N GLY A 35 -7.17 18.20 2.76
CA GLY A 35 -6.21 19.32 2.70
C GLY A 35 -5.43 19.57 4.00
N GLY A 36 -5.42 18.59 4.92
CA GLY A 36 -4.88 18.74 6.27
C GLY A 36 -3.35 18.90 6.32
N ASN A 37 -2.89 20.12 6.56
CA ASN A 37 -1.62 20.41 7.21
C ASN A 37 -1.69 19.96 8.68
N GLY A 38 -1.46 18.67 8.95
CA GLY A 38 -1.31 18.16 10.32
C GLY A 38 -1.98 16.82 10.60
N GLY A 39 -1.19 15.75 10.53
CA GLY A 39 -1.20 14.64 11.49
C GLY A 39 -2.51 13.88 11.76
N GLY A 40 -2.70 12.77 11.03
CA GLY A 40 -3.09 11.47 11.60
C GLY A 40 -4.58 11.09 11.55
N SER A 41 -4.93 10.06 10.75
CA SER A 41 -5.16 8.69 11.27
C SER A 41 -5.74 7.70 10.23
N MET A 42 -5.14 6.50 10.22
CA MET A 42 -5.84 5.21 10.31
C MET A 42 -6.41 4.45 9.08
N PHE A 43 -5.90 4.56 7.85
CA PHE A 43 -6.03 3.41 6.91
C PHE A 43 -4.83 3.26 5.96
N HIS A 44 -4.34 2.02 5.86
CA HIS A 44 -3.25 1.53 5.03
C HIS A 44 -3.54 1.62 3.52
N GLN A 45 -3.52 2.83 2.97
CA GLN A 45 -3.40 3.05 1.53
C GLN A 45 -2.40 4.20 1.35
N ARG A 46 -1.10 3.90 1.46
CA ARG A 46 -0.11 4.66 0.67
C ARG A 46 -0.33 4.20 -0.77
N GLU A 47 -1.43 4.68 -1.37
CA GLU A 47 -1.60 4.62 -2.81
C GLU A 47 -0.30 5.15 -3.41
N GLN A 48 0.33 4.27 -4.18
CA GLN A 48 1.57 4.53 -4.89
C GLN A 48 1.29 5.69 -5.82
N GLU A 49 1.56 6.92 -5.38
CA GLU A 49 1.60 8.06 -6.28
C GLU A 49 2.55 7.67 -7.42
N PRO A 50 2.07 7.60 -8.67
CA PRO A 50 2.89 7.08 -9.74
C PRO A 50 4.16 7.93 -9.84
N PRO A 51 5.34 7.30 -9.99
CA PRO A 51 6.57 8.06 -10.16
C PRO A 51 6.39 9.04 -11.33
N PRO A 52 6.77 10.31 -11.18
CA PRO A 52 6.88 11.20 -12.32
C PRO A 52 7.95 10.58 -13.23
N SER A 53 7.48 9.98 -14.33
CA SER A 53 8.28 9.53 -15.48
C SER A 53 9.64 8.87 -15.14
N GLY A 54 9.66 7.57 -14.86
CA GLY A 54 10.86 6.71 -15.04
C GLY A 54 12.14 7.05 -14.25
N ASP A 55 12.16 8.09 -13.44
CA ASP A 55 13.37 8.57 -12.76
C ASP A 55 13.64 7.79 -11.47
N ALA A 56 14.86 7.27 -11.32
CA ALA A 56 15.30 6.56 -10.12
C ALA A 56 15.36 7.47 -8.87
N SER A 57 15.51 8.78 -9.05
CA SER A 57 15.59 9.77 -7.97
C SER A 57 14.33 9.81 -7.09
N TRP A 58 13.15 9.60 -7.70
CA TRP A 58 11.89 9.50 -6.96
C TRP A 58 11.88 8.30 -6.01
N PHE A 59 12.47 7.18 -6.46
CA PHE A 59 12.56 5.95 -5.69
C PHE A 59 13.60 6.08 -4.57
N GLU A 60 14.79 6.62 -4.89
CA GLU A 60 15.85 6.90 -3.91
C GLU A 60 15.35 7.76 -2.75
N ALA A 61 14.68 8.89 -3.04
CA ALA A 61 14.15 9.77 -2.01
C ALA A 61 13.13 9.07 -1.08
N ARG A 62 12.39 8.08 -1.60
CA ARG A 62 11.42 7.29 -0.82
C ARG A 62 12.08 6.19 0.01
N VAL A 63 13.14 5.56 -0.50
CA VAL A 63 13.98 4.64 0.27
C VAL A 63 14.65 5.39 1.43
N ASP A 64 15.23 6.56 1.16
CA ASP A 64 15.88 7.39 2.17
C ASP A 64 14.89 7.90 3.24
N ALA A 65 13.67 8.22 2.82
CA ALA A 65 12.62 8.64 3.74
C ALA A 65 11.98 7.47 4.53
N ALA A 66 12.22 6.21 4.15
CA ALA A 66 11.63 5.05 4.80
C ALA A 66 12.34 4.78 6.13
N GLN A 67 11.63 5.00 7.24
CA GLN A 67 12.13 4.67 8.57
C GLN A 67 11.89 3.18 8.85
N CYS A 68 12.85 2.33 8.48
CA CYS A 68 12.81 0.89 8.76
C CYS A 68 14.12 0.46 9.42
N THR A 69 14.04 -0.17 10.60
CA THR A 69 15.19 -0.73 11.32
C THR A 69 15.44 -2.20 10.99
N GLN A 70 14.48 -2.84 10.32
CA GLN A 70 14.56 -4.22 9.84
C GLN A 70 14.83 -4.23 8.32
N TYR A 71 14.33 -5.24 7.60
CA TYR A 71 14.48 -5.34 6.17
C TYR A 71 13.45 -4.48 5.44
N LEU A 72 13.92 -3.54 4.62
CA LEU A 72 13.08 -2.75 3.73
C LEU A 72 12.93 -3.46 2.38
N CYS A 73 11.69 -3.80 2.00
CA CYS A 73 11.42 -4.46 0.73
C CYS A 73 11.64 -3.51 -0.46
N PRO A 74 12.50 -3.86 -1.44
CA PRO A 74 12.89 -2.94 -2.51
C PRO A 74 11.77 -2.65 -3.51
N ARG A 75 10.77 -3.53 -3.65
CA ARG A 75 9.68 -3.32 -4.63
C ARG A 75 8.43 -2.67 -4.05
N THR A 76 8.24 -2.78 -2.73
CA THR A 76 7.01 -2.35 -2.04
C THR A 76 7.26 -1.31 -0.97
N LEU A 77 8.53 -1.07 -0.60
CA LEU A 77 8.95 -0.20 0.51
C LEU A 77 8.28 -0.56 1.85
N SER A 78 7.86 -1.82 2.01
CA SER A 78 7.34 -2.34 3.26
C SER A 78 8.48 -2.76 4.18
N CYS A 79 8.41 -2.37 5.45
CA CYS A 79 9.34 -2.83 6.48
C CYS A 79 8.88 -4.21 6.99
N VAL A 80 9.71 -5.23 6.82
CA VAL A 80 9.43 -6.61 7.22
C VAL A 80 10.62 -7.18 7.99
N ALA A 81 10.39 -8.28 8.70
CA ALA A 81 11.47 -8.90 9.45
C ALA A 81 12.54 -9.48 8.50
N LYS A 82 12.15 -10.26 7.50
CA LYS A 82 13.06 -10.94 6.56
C LYS A 82 12.67 -10.76 5.09
N PRO A 83 13.62 -10.91 4.15
CA PRO A 83 13.37 -10.75 2.71
C PRO A 83 12.25 -11.63 2.17
N SER A 84 12.07 -12.85 2.70
CA SER A 84 11.02 -13.77 2.26
C SER A 84 9.60 -13.35 2.65
N HIS A 85 9.45 -12.44 3.62
CA HIS A 85 8.16 -11.85 4.01
C HIS A 85 7.74 -10.65 3.17
N CYS A 86 8.52 -10.28 2.13
CA CYS A 86 8.13 -9.17 1.30
C CYS A 86 6.83 -9.46 0.52
N PRO A 87 5.82 -8.56 0.60
CA PRO A 87 4.62 -8.69 -0.18
C PRO A 87 4.89 -8.45 -1.66
N CYS A 88 4.03 -9.00 -2.52
CA CYS A 88 4.08 -8.71 -3.94
C CYS A 88 3.55 -7.30 -4.23
N PRO A 89 4.15 -6.57 -5.19
CA PRO A 89 3.80 -5.19 -5.47
C PRO A 89 2.40 -5.01 -6.06
N PHE A 90 1.86 -6.05 -6.68
CA PHE A 90 0.56 -6.03 -7.34
C PHE A 90 -0.37 -7.11 -6.78
N PRO A 91 -1.68 -6.82 -6.62
CA PRO A 91 -2.64 -7.74 -6.01
C PRO A 91 -2.89 -9.00 -6.84
N GLN A 92 -2.69 -8.95 -8.16
CA GLN A 92 -2.79 -10.11 -9.05
C GLN A 92 -1.55 -11.02 -9.04
N GLN A 93 -0.55 -10.72 -8.20
CA GLN A 93 0.66 -11.53 -8.09
C GLN A 93 0.65 -12.35 -6.79
N ILE A 94 1.14 -13.58 -6.91
CA ILE A 94 1.42 -14.45 -5.77
C ILE A 94 2.93 -14.53 -5.53
N GLY A 95 3.33 -14.62 -4.28
CA GLY A 95 4.73 -14.80 -3.88
C GLY A 95 5.07 -16.28 -3.79
N CYS A 96 6.00 -16.74 -4.62
CA CYS A 96 6.49 -18.11 -4.61
C CYS A 96 7.88 -18.17 -4.00
N SER A 97 8.05 -19.08 -3.03
CA SER A 97 9.34 -19.30 -2.36
C SER A 97 10.21 -20.22 -3.21
N TYR A 98 11.48 -19.87 -3.35
CA TYR A 98 12.50 -20.70 -3.98
C TYR A 98 13.58 -21.00 -2.95
N LYS A 99 14.15 -22.22 -3.01
CA LYS A 99 15.24 -22.65 -2.14
C LYS A 99 16.58 -22.59 -2.88
N ASP A 100 17.54 -21.86 -2.33
CA ASP A 100 18.91 -21.85 -2.80
C ASP A 100 19.63 -23.11 -2.30
N THR A 101 19.68 -24.14 -3.14
CA THR A 101 20.37 -25.41 -2.83
C THR A 101 21.85 -25.41 -3.23
N SER A 102 22.39 -24.27 -3.67
CA SER A 102 23.79 -24.19 -4.09
C SER A 102 24.75 -24.40 -2.90
N SER A 103 25.84 -25.14 -3.14
CA SER A 103 26.83 -25.47 -2.10
C SER A 103 27.48 -24.22 -1.48
N SER A 104 27.65 -23.15 -2.26
CA SER A 104 28.15 -21.86 -1.80
C SER A 104 27.17 -21.14 -0.88
N ALA A 105 25.87 -21.14 -1.19
CA ALA A 105 24.84 -20.55 -0.34
C ALA A 105 24.72 -21.33 0.98
N GLN A 106 24.74 -22.66 0.92
CA GLN A 106 24.73 -23.50 2.11
C GLN A 106 25.98 -23.29 2.98
N GLU A 107 27.16 -23.13 2.37
CA GLU A 107 28.39 -22.87 3.11
C GLU A 107 28.41 -21.45 3.72
N GLN A 108 27.84 -20.46 3.05
CA GLN A 108 27.64 -19.12 3.60
C GLN A 108 26.68 -19.13 4.79
N ALA A 109 25.56 -19.85 4.72
CA ALA A 109 24.66 -20.02 5.86
C ALA A 109 25.33 -20.73 7.05
N LYS A 110 26.13 -21.78 6.78
CA LYS A 110 26.93 -22.45 7.82
C LYS A 110 27.95 -21.51 8.47
N ARG A 111 28.59 -20.64 7.69
CA ARG A 111 29.55 -19.64 8.19
C ARG A 111 28.87 -18.53 8.97
N ALA A 112 27.66 -18.12 8.56
CA ALA A 112 26.88 -17.10 9.25
C ALA A 112 26.47 -17.51 10.68
N ARG A 113 26.56 -18.81 11.04
CA ARG A 113 26.28 -19.38 12.38
C ARG A 113 25.25 -18.55 13.15
N GLY A 114 24.03 -18.51 12.63
CA GLY A 114 23.02 -17.59 13.10
C GLY A 114 21.62 -18.10 12.86
N SER A 115 20.70 -17.49 13.59
CA SER A 115 19.27 -17.64 13.39
C SER A 115 18.70 -16.25 13.13
N PHE A 116 17.93 -16.13 12.04
CA PHE A 116 17.14 -14.95 11.78
C PHE A 116 15.74 -15.22 12.33
N ASP A 117 15.27 -14.42 13.30
CA ASP A 117 13.99 -14.57 14.01
C ASP A 117 13.75 -15.96 14.68
N GLY A 118 14.80 -16.64 15.13
CA GLY A 118 14.66 -17.96 15.78
C GLY A 118 14.52 -19.15 14.82
N VAL A 119 14.62 -18.92 13.50
CA VAL A 119 14.73 -19.96 12.47
C VAL A 119 16.19 -20.11 12.02
N ASN A 120 16.66 -21.34 11.84
CA ASN A 120 18.05 -21.61 11.42
C ASN A 120 18.32 -21.02 10.03
N ALA A 121 19.43 -20.30 9.86
CA ALA A 121 19.82 -19.72 8.57
C ALA A 121 19.94 -20.77 7.45
N GLU A 122 20.20 -22.04 7.79
CA GLU A 122 20.29 -23.15 6.83
C GLU A 122 18.92 -23.63 6.31
N LEU A 123 17.82 -23.30 7.00
CA LEU A 123 16.45 -23.59 6.57
C LEU A 123 15.79 -22.43 5.80
N ASP A 124 16.33 -21.22 5.90
CA ASP A 124 15.86 -20.02 5.21
C ASP A 124 16.77 -19.64 4.02
N LEU A 125 17.46 -20.65 3.47
CA LEU A 125 18.24 -20.55 2.24
C LEU A 125 17.28 -20.41 1.06
N GLY A 126 16.94 -19.18 0.71
CA GLY A 126 15.92 -18.94 -0.30
C GLY A 126 15.49 -17.49 -0.41
N GLY A 127 14.64 -17.25 -1.39
CA GLY A 127 13.96 -15.97 -1.57
C GLY A 127 12.53 -16.18 -2.01
N THR A 128 11.79 -15.08 -2.08
CA THR A 128 10.44 -15.04 -2.64
C THR A 128 10.47 -14.19 -3.90
N PHE A 129 9.96 -14.71 -5.01
CA PHE A 129 9.71 -13.94 -6.22
C PHE A 129 8.20 -13.86 -6.47
N CYS A 130 7.75 -12.85 -7.22
CA CYS A 130 6.33 -12.67 -7.50
C CYS A 130 6.01 -13.04 -8.94
N VAL A 131 4.96 -13.81 -9.12
CA VAL A 131 4.44 -14.22 -10.43
C VAL A 131 2.97 -13.88 -10.55
N SER A 132 2.56 -13.57 -11.77
CA SER A 132 1.15 -13.44 -12.14
C SER A 132 0.61 -14.84 -12.51
N ALA A 133 0.33 -15.64 -11.49
CA ALA A 133 -0.20 -16.98 -11.60
C ALA A 133 -1.18 -17.26 -10.45
N GLU A 134 -1.98 -18.32 -10.56
CA GLU A 134 -2.91 -18.74 -9.51
C GLU A 134 -2.26 -19.70 -8.49
N SER A 135 -1.19 -20.41 -8.88
CA SER A 135 -0.41 -21.28 -7.98
C SER A 135 1.10 -21.25 -8.33
N CYS A 136 1.92 -21.74 -7.40
CA CYS A 136 3.37 -21.85 -7.58
C CYS A 136 3.79 -23.14 -8.29
N ASP A 137 2.88 -24.08 -8.56
CA ASP A 137 3.22 -25.43 -9.05
C ASP A 137 3.97 -25.41 -10.38
N GLU A 138 3.51 -24.58 -11.32
CA GLU A 138 4.16 -24.42 -12.62
C GLU A 138 5.57 -23.85 -12.48
N VAL A 139 5.76 -22.91 -11.56
CA VAL A 139 7.05 -22.28 -11.37
C VAL A 139 8.02 -23.20 -10.65
N ASP A 140 7.55 -23.94 -9.65
CA ASP A 140 8.35 -24.95 -8.97
C ASP A 140 8.81 -26.02 -9.96
N GLN A 141 7.95 -26.45 -10.89
CA GLN A 141 8.34 -27.37 -11.96
C GLN A 141 9.43 -26.78 -12.85
N ILE A 142 9.34 -25.50 -13.23
CA ILE A 142 10.36 -24.82 -14.04
C ILE A 142 11.68 -24.72 -13.28
N LEU A 143 11.65 -24.34 -12.00
CA LEU A 143 12.84 -24.21 -11.16
C LEU A 143 13.54 -25.54 -10.94
N HIS A 144 12.77 -26.61 -10.72
CA HIS A 144 13.31 -27.96 -10.53
C HIS A 144 13.74 -28.64 -11.83
N SER A 145 13.15 -28.30 -12.98
CA SER A 145 13.56 -28.87 -14.28
C SER A 145 14.91 -28.36 -14.80
N LYS A 146 15.41 -27.24 -14.25
CA LYS A 146 16.67 -26.60 -14.64
C LYS A 146 17.81 -26.76 -13.62
N ALA A 147 17.53 -27.39 -12.47
CA ALA A 147 18.53 -27.74 -11.44
C ALA A 147 19.20 -29.08 -11.76
#